data_AF-A0A2M7BJH5-F1
#
_entry.id   AF-A0A2M7BJH5-F1
#
_cell.length_a   1.000
_cell.length_b   1.000
_cell.length_c   1.000
_cell.angle_alpha   90.00
_cell.angle_beta   90.00
_cell.angle_gamma   90.00
#
_symmetry.space_group_name_H-M   'P 1'
#
loop_
_entity.id
_entity.type
_entity.pdbx_description
1 polymer ?
#
loop_
_entity_poly.entity_id
_entity_poly.type
_entity_poly.pdbx_seq_one_letter_code
_entity_poly.pdbx_strand_id
1 'polypeptide(L)'
;MPEPGQKKTVLQVLKSLRGLDDLKQLFWTELNYERENTSLSDRGWPDATRDALAGPPLLLASGGTGGDFHVIYNRLKSEDLPRSLERQVVNQLLKEHPYALLVFSNEPRTCWHFLNVKYDNDINKRRIFRRITVRPGDGLRTVAERIAMLDLESIGPDLFGLSPLAIQARHDEAFDVEKVTKDFYKELANWYFWALKYVRFPKYTPKEADGHDHIAVIRMITRLIFCWFVKEKGLISGELFDQRRLDELLDGFAPEKDTRKESVPQWRPVRVPGQGPGR
;
A
#
# COMPACT_ATOMS: atom_id res chain seq x y z
N MET A 1 9.86 27.49 21.57
CA MET A 1 10.39 26.70 20.45
C MET A 1 10.15 25.24 20.76
N PRO A 2 9.43 24.46 19.95
CA PRO A 2 9.44 23.01 20.09
C PRO A 2 10.75 22.45 19.50
N GLU A 3 11.39 21.55 20.23
CA GLU A 3 12.60 20.81 19.85
C GLU A 3 12.49 20.21 18.43
N PRO A 4 13.57 20.17 17.63
CA PRO A 4 13.57 19.44 16.35
C PRO A 4 13.34 17.95 16.63
N GLY A 5 12.15 17.46 16.28
CA GLY A 5 11.80 16.05 16.42
C GLY A 5 12.81 15.17 15.67
N GLN A 6 13.27 14.10 16.32
CA GLN A 6 14.16 13.12 15.71
C GLN A 6 13.54 12.54 14.44
N LYS A 7 14.27 12.60 13.32
CA LYS A 7 13.86 12.03 12.02
C LYS A 7 13.55 10.54 12.19
N LYS A 8 12.34 10.12 11.81
CA LYS A 8 11.92 8.73 11.81
C LYS A 8 11.74 8.24 10.37
N THR A 9 11.79 6.93 10.19
CA THR A 9 11.32 6.36 8.92
C THR A 9 9.81 6.53 8.79
N VAL A 10 9.30 6.72 7.57
CA VAL A 10 7.85 6.78 7.30
C VAL A 10 7.11 5.58 7.90
N LEU A 11 7.70 4.37 7.81
CA LEU A 11 7.12 3.16 8.40
C LEU A 11 6.93 3.27 9.92
N GLN A 12 7.90 3.85 10.64
CA GLN A 12 7.80 4.03 12.09
C GLN A 12 6.68 5.01 12.45
N VAL A 13 6.58 6.13 11.72
CA VAL A 13 5.52 7.13 11.95
C VAL A 13 4.14 6.52 11.67
N LEU A 14 3.98 5.78 10.58
CA LEU A 14 2.70 5.13 10.24
C LEU A 14 2.29 4.05 11.25
N LYS A 15 3.26 3.31 11.83
CA LYS A 15 2.98 2.33 12.90
C LYS A 15 2.45 2.99 14.17
N SER A 16 2.88 4.22 14.47
CA SER A 16 2.45 4.98 15.64
C SER A 16 1.38 6.02 15.34
N LEU A 17 0.79 6.06 14.14
CA LEU A 17 -0.16 7.08 13.72
C LEU A 17 -1.46 7.01 14.53
N ARG A 18 -1.56 7.84 15.58
CA ARG A 18 -2.72 7.95 16.48
C ARG A 18 -3.31 9.35 16.48
N GLY A 19 -2.53 10.35 16.11
CA GLY A 19 -2.89 11.74 16.33
C GLY A 19 -2.46 12.69 15.23
N LEU A 20 -2.84 13.94 15.44
CA LEU A 20 -2.43 15.06 14.61
C LEU A 20 -0.91 15.28 14.67
N ASP A 21 -0.28 15.05 15.84
CA ASP A 21 1.16 15.24 16.00
C ASP A 21 1.98 14.26 15.17
N ASP A 22 1.51 13.02 15.01
CA ASP A 22 2.15 12.04 14.12
C ASP A 22 2.05 12.46 12.65
N LEU A 23 0.91 13.04 12.24
CA LEU A 23 0.75 13.61 10.89
C LEU A 23 1.66 14.81 10.68
N LYS A 24 1.78 15.70 11.67
CA LYS A 24 2.70 16.84 11.63
C LYS A 24 4.14 16.35 11.51
N GLN A 25 4.54 15.36 12.31
CA GLN A 25 5.85 14.74 12.18
C GLN A 25 6.07 14.18 10.76
N LEU A 26 5.11 13.40 10.24
CA LEU A 26 5.19 12.80 8.92
C LEU A 26 5.46 13.85 7.84
N PHE A 27 4.60 14.87 7.74
CA PHE A 27 4.68 15.85 6.65
C PHE A 27 5.81 16.85 6.84
N TRP A 28 6.02 17.37 8.05
CA TRP A 28 6.98 18.45 8.29
C TRP A 28 8.43 17.97 8.40
N THR A 29 8.66 16.72 8.80
CA THR A 29 10.00 16.20 9.09
C THR A 29 10.42 15.11 8.10
N GLU A 30 9.52 14.19 7.78
CA GLU A 30 9.90 13.01 7.00
C GLU A 30 9.64 13.19 5.49
N LEU A 31 8.68 14.03 5.13
CA LEU A 31 8.32 14.34 3.73
C LEU A 31 8.67 15.77 3.31
N ASN A 32 9.29 16.55 4.20
CA ASN A 32 9.83 17.88 3.92
C ASN A 32 8.84 18.91 3.36
N TYR A 33 7.60 18.91 3.87
CA TYR A 33 6.63 19.97 3.59
C TYR A 33 6.82 21.17 4.52
N GLU A 34 6.37 22.33 4.05
CA GLU A 34 6.31 23.56 4.85
C GLU A 34 5.24 23.42 5.95
N ARG A 35 5.55 24.00 7.11
CA ARG A 35 4.75 23.81 8.32
C ARG A 35 3.56 24.75 8.32
N GLU A 36 2.37 24.20 8.16
CA GLU A 36 1.11 24.91 8.35
C GLU A 36 0.38 24.38 9.57
N ASN A 37 -0.48 25.17 10.19
CA ASN A 37 -1.34 24.68 11.27
C ASN A 37 -2.56 25.57 11.42
N THR A 38 -3.21 25.84 10.29
CA THR A 38 -4.25 26.86 10.19
C THR A 38 -5.59 26.21 9.93
N SER A 39 -6.57 26.53 10.78
CA SER A 39 -7.95 26.09 10.57
C SER A 39 -8.51 26.75 9.31
N LEU A 40 -9.05 25.96 8.41
CA LEU A 40 -9.74 26.45 7.21
C LEU A 40 -11.18 26.82 7.55
N SER A 41 -11.70 27.84 6.88
CA SER A 41 -13.10 28.25 7.00
C SER A 41 -13.99 27.26 6.24
N ASP A 42 -15.04 26.79 6.89
CA ASP A 42 -16.13 26.00 6.29
C ASP A 42 -17.37 26.87 5.98
N ARG A 43 -17.21 28.21 5.99
CA ARG A 43 -18.29 29.15 5.72
C ARG A 43 -18.87 28.93 4.33
N GLY A 44 -20.21 28.82 4.26
CA GLY A 44 -20.92 28.59 3.00
C GLY A 44 -20.95 27.13 2.54
N TRP A 45 -20.37 26.20 3.31
CA TRP A 45 -20.52 24.78 3.05
C TRP A 45 -21.94 24.31 3.42
N PRO A 46 -22.50 23.30 2.71
CA PRO A 46 -23.76 22.69 3.10
C PRO A 46 -23.70 22.11 4.52
N ASP A 47 -24.78 22.27 5.29
CA ASP A 47 -24.88 21.81 6.69
C ASP A 47 -24.51 20.33 6.83
N ALA A 48 -25.05 19.47 5.95
CA ALA A 48 -24.75 18.05 5.94
C ALA A 48 -23.24 17.74 5.82
N THR A 49 -22.47 18.56 5.09
CA THR A 49 -21.01 18.40 4.96
C THR A 49 -20.28 18.87 6.21
N ARG A 50 -20.73 19.97 6.82
CA ARG A 50 -20.14 20.51 8.06
C ARG A 50 -20.41 19.59 9.25
N ASP A 51 -21.63 19.10 9.36
CA ASP A 51 -22.05 18.22 10.45
C ASP A 51 -21.31 16.89 10.43
N ALA A 52 -20.93 16.41 9.23
CA ALA A 52 -20.10 15.23 9.03
C ALA A 52 -18.67 15.36 9.56
N LEU A 53 -18.16 16.58 9.81
CA LEU A 53 -16.81 16.83 10.29
C LEU A 53 -16.78 17.07 11.81
N ALA A 54 -15.82 16.49 12.52
CA ALA A 54 -15.63 16.66 13.96
C ALA A 54 -15.09 18.05 14.35
N GLY A 55 -14.71 18.84 13.36
CA GLY A 55 -14.21 20.21 13.47
C GLY A 55 -13.86 20.73 12.07
N PRO A 56 -13.52 22.01 11.93
CA PRO A 56 -13.12 22.57 10.65
C PRO A 56 -11.91 21.82 10.06
N PRO A 57 -11.81 21.71 8.72
CA PRO A 57 -10.61 21.20 8.07
C PRO A 57 -9.37 21.97 8.51
N LEU A 58 -8.23 21.28 8.61
CA LEU A 58 -6.96 21.88 9.02
C LEU A 58 -6.00 21.88 7.83
N LEU A 59 -5.50 23.06 7.44
CA LEU A 59 -4.32 23.15 6.60
C LEU A 59 -3.12 22.70 7.43
N LEU A 60 -2.65 21.49 7.14
CA LEU A 60 -1.62 20.79 7.90
C LEU A 60 -0.22 21.11 7.39
N ALA A 61 -0.06 21.24 6.07
CA ALA A 61 1.21 21.54 5.46
C ALA A 61 1.00 22.17 4.08
N SER A 62 2.03 22.86 3.59
CA SER A 62 2.08 23.41 2.24
C SER A 62 3.36 22.94 1.54
N GLY A 63 3.40 23.03 0.22
CA GLY A 63 4.53 22.56 -0.57
C GLY A 63 4.66 23.28 -1.90
N GLY A 64 5.88 23.29 -2.41
CA GLY A 64 6.24 23.95 -3.65
C GLY A 64 6.61 25.42 -3.46
N THR A 65 7.24 26.00 -4.48
CA THR A 65 7.59 27.42 -4.48
C THR A 65 6.31 28.25 -4.39
N GLY A 66 6.09 28.90 -3.25
CA GLY A 66 4.88 29.70 -2.98
C GLY A 66 3.81 29.01 -2.12
N GLY A 67 4.00 27.74 -1.75
CA GLY A 67 3.10 27.03 -0.84
C GLY A 67 1.77 26.58 -1.47
N ASP A 68 1.67 26.58 -2.80
CA ASP A 68 0.41 26.36 -3.52
C ASP A 68 -0.11 24.91 -3.53
N PHE A 69 0.70 23.93 -3.11
CA PHE A 69 0.24 22.56 -2.89
C PHE A 69 -0.13 22.35 -1.42
N HIS A 70 -1.37 22.00 -1.13
CA HIS A 70 -1.87 21.90 0.25
C HIS A 70 -2.00 20.46 0.74
N VAL A 71 -1.67 20.23 2.00
CA VAL A 71 -2.03 19.01 2.73
C VAL A 71 -3.10 19.37 3.75
N ILE A 72 -4.30 18.82 3.59
CA ILE A 72 -5.47 19.20 4.40
C ILE A 72 -5.98 18.01 5.20
N TYR A 73 -5.97 18.13 6.51
CA TYR A 73 -6.49 17.13 7.44
C TYR A 73 -7.97 17.37 7.75
N ASN A 74 -8.75 16.29 7.72
CA ASN A 74 -10.19 16.26 7.94
C ASN A 74 -10.53 15.09 8.89
N ARG A 75 -11.25 15.37 9.98
CA ARG A 75 -11.74 14.32 10.89
C ARG A 75 -13.24 14.16 10.70
N LEU A 76 -13.70 12.97 10.29
CA LEU A 76 -15.14 12.70 10.20
C LEU A 76 -15.72 12.37 11.58
N LYS A 77 -16.97 12.81 11.84
CA LYS A 77 -17.82 12.32 12.95
C LYS A 77 -18.45 10.98 12.59
N SER A 78 -17.60 9.99 12.34
CA SER A 78 -18.03 8.65 11.95
C SER A 78 -17.01 7.63 12.42
N GLU A 79 -17.47 6.48 12.89
CA GLU A 79 -16.62 5.33 13.25
C GLU A 79 -15.82 4.80 12.04
N ASP A 80 -16.36 4.98 10.83
CA ASP A 80 -15.75 4.58 9.58
C ASP A 80 -15.35 5.80 8.73
N LEU A 81 -14.83 5.54 7.53
CA LEU A 81 -14.57 6.56 6.52
C LEU A 81 -15.44 6.32 5.28
N PRO A 82 -16.75 6.69 5.31
CA PRO A 82 -17.64 6.53 4.18
C PRO A 82 -17.22 7.40 2.99
N ARG A 83 -17.10 6.77 1.82
CA ARG A 83 -16.66 7.46 0.59
C ARG A 83 -17.59 8.61 0.18
N SER A 84 -18.87 8.54 0.54
CA SER A 84 -19.86 9.58 0.27
C SER A 84 -19.51 10.87 1.04
N LEU A 85 -19.19 10.75 2.32
CA LEU A 85 -18.83 11.89 3.18
C LEU A 85 -17.50 12.50 2.77
N GLU A 86 -16.47 11.66 2.51
CA GLU A 86 -15.20 12.15 1.98
C GLU A 86 -15.40 12.95 0.70
N ARG A 87 -16.20 12.43 -0.24
CA ARG A 87 -16.47 13.10 -1.52
C ARG A 87 -17.18 14.44 -1.34
N GLN A 88 -18.10 14.56 -0.38
CA GLN A 88 -18.75 15.83 -0.07
C GLN A 88 -17.73 16.88 0.39
N VAL A 89 -16.83 16.52 1.30
CA VAL A 89 -15.77 17.38 1.82
C VAL A 89 -14.76 17.75 0.71
N VAL A 90 -14.29 16.76 -0.04
CA VAL A 90 -13.36 16.95 -1.17
C VAL A 90 -13.91 17.94 -2.20
N ASN A 91 -15.20 17.85 -2.53
CA ASN A 91 -15.83 18.74 -3.50
C ASN A 91 -15.89 20.21 -3.04
N GLN A 92 -15.88 20.48 -1.73
CA GLN A 92 -15.79 21.83 -1.21
C GLN A 92 -14.34 22.32 -1.19
N LEU A 93 -13.41 21.51 -0.65
CA LEU A 93 -12.00 21.89 -0.53
C LEU A 93 -11.35 22.18 -1.88
N LEU A 94 -11.62 21.37 -2.90
CA LEU A 94 -11.01 21.55 -4.22
C LEU A 94 -11.47 22.81 -4.99
N LYS A 95 -12.42 23.60 -4.45
CA LYS A 95 -12.78 24.90 -5.03
C LYS A 95 -11.72 25.96 -4.74
N GLU A 96 -11.12 25.89 -3.56
CA GLU A 96 -10.13 26.86 -3.06
C GLU A 96 -8.71 26.27 -3.01
N HIS A 97 -8.60 24.94 -2.97
CA HIS A 97 -7.34 24.22 -2.90
C HIS A 97 -7.23 23.23 -4.07
N PRO A 98 -6.96 23.71 -5.30
CA PRO A 98 -6.97 22.88 -6.51
C PRO A 98 -5.87 21.80 -6.52
N TYR A 99 -4.72 22.08 -5.90
CA TYR A 99 -3.63 21.14 -5.71
C TYR A 99 -3.59 20.74 -4.24
N ALA A 100 -4.11 19.56 -3.92
CA ALA A 100 -4.18 19.14 -2.54
C ALA A 100 -4.12 17.62 -2.35
N LEU A 101 -3.37 17.22 -1.32
CA LEU A 101 -3.51 15.92 -0.68
C LEU A 101 -4.50 16.05 0.49
N LEU A 102 -5.54 15.23 0.49
CA LEU A 102 -6.57 15.26 1.51
C LEU A 102 -6.38 14.05 2.44
N VAL A 103 -6.19 14.32 3.73
CA VAL A 103 -6.01 13.28 4.75
C VAL A 103 -7.26 13.21 5.61
N PHE A 104 -7.91 12.05 5.64
CA PHE A 104 -9.08 11.80 6.47
C PHE A 104 -8.74 10.86 7.62
N SER A 105 -9.32 11.10 8.78
CA SER A 105 -9.42 10.10 9.85
C SER A 105 -10.87 9.84 10.21
N ASN A 106 -11.18 8.62 10.60
CA ASN A 106 -12.41 8.36 11.34
C ASN A 106 -12.36 9.08 12.70
N GLU A 107 -13.49 9.07 13.40
CA GLU A 107 -13.63 9.72 14.69
C GLU A 107 -12.62 9.20 15.71
N PRO A 108 -12.45 7.88 15.95
CA PRO A 108 -11.46 7.37 16.92
C PRO A 108 -10.01 7.42 16.44
N ARG A 109 -9.72 7.87 15.22
CA ARG A 109 -8.36 7.92 14.62
C ARG A 109 -7.66 6.56 14.54
N THR A 110 -8.45 5.52 14.30
CA THR A 110 -7.98 4.14 14.08
C THR A 110 -7.90 3.78 12.60
N CYS A 111 -8.50 4.59 11.73
CA CYS A 111 -8.44 4.44 10.28
C CYS A 111 -8.14 5.78 9.64
N TRP A 112 -7.18 5.78 8.72
CA TRP A 112 -6.76 6.97 7.99
C TRP A 112 -6.81 6.73 6.49
N HIS A 113 -7.31 7.69 5.74
CA HIS A 113 -7.27 7.69 4.29
C HIS A 113 -6.47 8.89 3.81
N PHE A 114 -5.35 8.60 3.15
CA PHE A 114 -4.67 9.59 2.33
C PHE A 114 -5.36 9.53 0.96
N LEU A 115 -5.84 10.66 0.47
CA LEU A 115 -6.67 10.74 -0.72
C LEU A 115 -6.08 11.78 -1.67
N ASN A 116 -5.64 11.31 -2.82
CA ASN A 116 -5.24 12.15 -3.95
C ASN A 116 -6.36 12.15 -4.99
N VAL A 117 -6.72 13.33 -5.49
CA VAL A 117 -7.62 13.45 -6.64
C VAL A 117 -6.74 13.74 -7.84
N LYS A 118 -6.75 12.83 -8.82
CA LYS A 118 -5.95 12.99 -10.02
C LYS A 118 -6.29 14.33 -10.67
N TYR A 119 -5.26 15.13 -10.91
CA TYR A 119 -5.43 16.38 -11.62
C TYR A 119 -5.72 16.10 -13.10
N ASP A 120 -6.77 16.72 -13.62
CA ASP A 120 -7.15 16.66 -15.03
C ASP A 120 -7.55 18.08 -15.46
N ASN A 121 -7.02 18.53 -16.60
CA ASN A 121 -7.33 19.86 -17.15
C ASN A 121 -8.77 19.92 -17.70
N ASP A 122 -9.42 18.77 -17.92
CA ASP A 122 -10.80 18.71 -18.43
C ASP A 122 -11.82 18.58 -17.29
N ILE A 123 -12.50 19.70 -17.00
CA ILE A 123 -13.52 19.81 -15.95
C ILE A 123 -14.72 18.87 -16.20
N ASN A 124 -14.96 18.46 -17.45
CA ASN A 124 -16.07 17.57 -17.81
C ASN A 124 -15.77 16.10 -17.53
N LYS A 125 -14.50 15.73 -17.32
CA LYS A 125 -14.13 14.35 -17.00
C LYS A 125 -14.43 14.05 -15.55
N ARG A 126 -14.88 12.81 -15.33
CA ARG A 126 -15.12 12.29 -13.99
C ARG A 126 -13.80 12.27 -13.21
N ARG A 127 -13.75 13.03 -12.11
CA ARG A 127 -12.62 13.04 -11.17
C ARG A 127 -12.24 11.63 -10.74
N ILE A 128 -10.95 11.32 -10.81
CA ILE A 128 -10.40 10.02 -10.39
C ILE A 128 -9.87 10.18 -8.97
N PHE A 129 -10.50 9.49 -8.03
CA PHE A 129 -10.11 9.49 -6.62
C PHE A 129 -9.22 8.27 -6.37
N ARG A 130 -8.01 8.50 -5.85
CA ARG A 130 -7.07 7.45 -5.48
C ARG A 130 -6.77 7.56 -3.99
N ARG A 131 -6.65 6.41 -3.32
CA ARG A 131 -6.58 6.36 -1.86
C ARG A 131 -5.55 5.35 -1.39
N ILE A 132 -4.77 5.76 -0.41
CA ILE A 132 -3.95 4.89 0.42
C ILE A 132 -4.61 4.84 1.80
N THR A 133 -4.97 3.62 2.23
CA THR A 133 -5.57 3.41 3.54
C THR A 133 -4.51 2.97 4.53
N VAL A 134 -4.48 3.62 5.68
CA VAL A 134 -3.59 3.28 6.80
C VAL A 134 -4.45 2.86 7.98
N ARG A 135 -4.23 1.63 8.42
CA ARG A 135 -4.80 1.07 9.65
C ARG A 135 -3.69 0.44 10.47
N PRO A 136 -3.81 0.42 11.81
CA PRO A 136 -2.92 -0.37 12.66
C PRO A 136 -2.95 -1.84 12.22
N GLY A 137 -1.77 -2.45 12.01
CA GLY A 137 -1.65 -3.85 11.62
C GLY A 137 -0.70 -4.08 10.44
N ASP A 138 -0.92 -5.19 9.73
CA ASP A 138 -0.08 -5.63 8.61
C ASP A 138 -0.33 -4.80 7.33
N GLY A 139 0.64 -4.83 6.40
CA GLY A 139 0.59 -4.11 5.13
C GLY A 139 1.13 -2.67 5.16
N LEU A 140 1.59 -2.18 6.31
CA LEU A 140 2.16 -0.83 6.44
C LEU A 140 3.47 -0.63 5.68
N ARG A 141 4.18 -1.70 5.30
CA ARG A 141 5.45 -1.59 4.57
C ARG A 141 5.24 -0.99 3.17
N THR A 142 4.34 -1.57 2.37
CA THR A 142 4.03 -1.07 1.02
C THR A 142 3.39 0.31 1.08
N VAL A 143 2.54 0.57 2.08
CA VAL A 143 1.99 1.90 2.34
C VAL A 143 3.12 2.90 2.61
N ALA A 144 4.07 2.56 3.49
CA ALA A 144 5.18 3.44 3.82
C ALA A 144 6.08 3.73 2.62
N GLU A 145 6.35 2.74 1.77
CA GLU A 145 7.08 2.92 0.51
C GLU A 145 6.38 3.93 -0.41
N ARG A 146 5.04 3.85 -0.50
CA ARG A 146 4.21 4.77 -1.31
C ARG A 146 4.18 6.17 -0.73
N ILE A 147 4.01 6.31 0.58
CA ILE A 147 3.98 7.61 1.25
C ILE A 147 5.37 8.26 1.21
N ALA A 148 6.45 7.49 1.30
CA ALA A 148 7.82 8.00 1.16
C ALA A 148 8.10 8.60 -0.22
N MET A 149 7.36 8.19 -1.27
CA MET A 149 7.45 8.82 -2.59
C MET A 149 7.00 10.29 -2.57
N LEU A 150 6.25 10.73 -1.56
CA LEU A 150 5.71 12.08 -1.44
C LEU A 150 6.72 13.09 -0.86
N ASP A 151 7.92 12.64 -0.52
CA ASP A 151 8.99 13.51 0.00
C ASP A 151 9.37 14.59 -1.03
N LEU A 152 9.17 15.87 -0.67
CA LEU A 152 9.42 17.00 -1.56
C LEU A 152 10.91 17.18 -1.87
N GLU A 153 11.83 16.82 -0.96
CA GLU A 153 13.28 16.88 -1.24
C GLU A 153 13.69 15.88 -2.34
N SER A 154 12.91 14.81 -2.51
CA SER A 154 13.14 13.83 -3.58
C SER A 154 12.66 14.31 -4.95
N ILE A 155 11.85 15.38 -5.00
CA ILE A 155 11.34 15.97 -6.23
C ILE A 155 12.32 17.07 -6.66
N GLY A 156 13.22 16.74 -7.58
CA GLY A 156 14.22 17.70 -8.08
C GLY A 156 13.56 19.00 -8.56
N PRO A 157 13.89 20.17 -7.98
CA PRO A 157 13.30 21.44 -8.40
C PRO A 157 13.77 21.79 -9.81
N ASP A 158 12.92 22.47 -10.58
CA ASP A 158 13.31 23.04 -11.86
C ASP A 158 13.98 24.43 -11.67
N LEU A 159 14.25 25.13 -12.78
CA LEU A 159 14.90 26.45 -12.76
C LEU A 159 14.11 27.51 -11.97
N PHE A 160 12.80 27.32 -11.80
CA PHE A 160 11.86 28.21 -11.10
C PHE A 160 11.41 27.62 -9.75
N GLY A 161 12.05 26.52 -9.31
CA GLY A 161 11.77 25.81 -8.08
C GLY A 161 10.77 24.67 -8.25
N LEU A 162 10.04 24.32 -7.18
CA LEU A 162 9.16 23.16 -7.18
C LEU A 162 7.72 23.59 -7.43
N SER A 163 7.20 23.36 -8.64
CA SER A 163 5.82 23.74 -8.97
C SER A 163 4.78 22.83 -8.30
N PRO A 164 3.57 23.33 -7.97
CA PRO A 164 2.49 22.50 -7.43
C PRO A 164 2.07 21.38 -8.39
N LEU A 165 2.21 21.59 -9.70
CA LEU A 165 1.92 20.58 -10.71
C LEU A 165 2.94 19.43 -10.69
N ALA A 166 4.22 19.71 -10.43
CA ALA A 166 5.24 18.68 -10.27
C ALA A 166 4.98 17.83 -9.01
N ILE A 167 4.59 18.48 -7.91
CA ILE A 167 4.16 17.79 -6.68
C ILE A 167 2.93 16.93 -6.96
N GLN A 168 1.93 17.48 -7.65
CA GLN A 168 0.72 16.76 -8.03
C GLN A 168 1.02 15.54 -8.90
N ALA A 169 1.91 15.67 -9.89
CA ALA A 169 2.33 14.54 -10.74
C ALA A 169 2.99 13.42 -9.91
N ARG A 170 3.79 13.80 -8.91
CA ARG A 170 4.40 12.85 -7.97
C ARG A 170 3.35 12.13 -7.12
N HIS A 171 2.32 12.84 -6.67
CA HIS A 171 1.18 12.23 -5.95
C HIS A 171 0.38 11.32 -6.87
N ASP A 172 0.15 11.71 -8.12
CA ASP A 172 -0.55 10.87 -9.09
C ASP A 172 0.16 9.53 -9.29
N GLU A 173 1.50 9.55 -9.37
CA GLU A 173 2.33 8.35 -9.46
C GLU A 173 2.29 7.51 -8.17
N ALA A 174 2.51 8.12 -7.01
CA ALA A 174 2.54 7.41 -5.73
C ALA A 174 1.22 6.67 -5.46
N PHE A 175 0.10 7.28 -5.83
CA PHE A 175 -1.24 6.73 -5.65
C PHE A 175 -1.70 5.85 -6.83
N ASP A 176 -0.90 5.68 -7.90
CA ASP A 176 -1.20 4.79 -9.02
C ASP A 176 -0.91 3.32 -8.69
N VAL A 177 -1.89 2.63 -8.10
CA VAL A 177 -1.80 1.18 -7.83
C VAL A 177 -1.84 0.35 -9.11
N GLU A 178 -2.46 0.87 -10.18
CA GLU A 178 -2.58 0.15 -11.46
C GLU A 178 -1.22 0.04 -12.16
N LYS A 179 -0.36 1.07 -12.05
CA LYS A 179 1.04 0.99 -12.51
C LYS A 179 1.78 -0.16 -11.82
N VAL A 180 1.64 -0.29 -10.51
CA VAL A 180 2.24 -1.40 -9.72
C VAL A 180 1.72 -2.75 -10.17
N THR A 181 0.42 -2.82 -10.41
CA THR A 181 -0.24 -4.04 -10.85
C THR A 181 0.28 -4.45 -12.24
N LYS A 182 0.47 -3.49 -13.16
CA LYS A 182 1.03 -3.73 -14.49
C LYS A 182 2.50 -4.13 -14.44
N ASP A 183 3.30 -3.45 -13.63
CA ASP A 183 4.73 -3.79 -13.46
C ASP A 183 4.88 -5.18 -12.84
N PHE A 184 4.06 -5.51 -11.83
CA PHE A 184 3.96 -6.86 -11.27
C PHE A 184 3.60 -7.90 -12.34
N TYR A 185 2.58 -7.66 -13.16
CA TYR A 185 2.21 -8.59 -14.23
C TYR A 185 3.28 -8.69 -15.32
N LYS A 186 4.02 -7.61 -15.59
CA LYS A 186 5.15 -7.61 -16.54
C LYS A 186 6.31 -8.44 -16.00
N GLU A 187 6.68 -8.25 -14.73
CA GLU A 187 7.70 -9.07 -14.08
C GLU A 187 7.27 -10.55 -14.00
N LEU A 188 6.01 -10.80 -13.69
CA LEU A 188 5.44 -12.15 -13.68
C LEU A 188 5.52 -12.80 -15.06
N ALA A 189 5.21 -12.06 -16.13
CA ALA A 189 5.33 -12.55 -17.49
C ALA A 189 6.80 -12.85 -17.86
N ASN A 190 7.73 -11.98 -17.48
CA ASN A 190 9.17 -12.21 -17.67
C ASN A 190 9.62 -13.49 -16.95
N TRP A 191 9.19 -13.67 -15.69
CA TRP A 191 9.49 -14.86 -14.91
C TRP A 191 8.90 -16.12 -15.55
N TYR A 192 7.68 -16.04 -16.05
CA TYR A 192 7.04 -17.12 -16.80
C TYR A 192 7.84 -17.55 -18.04
N PHE A 193 8.22 -16.59 -18.89
CA PHE A 193 9.02 -16.88 -20.09
C PHE A 193 10.43 -17.39 -19.76
N TRP A 194 11.02 -16.93 -18.66
CA TRP A 194 12.28 -17.47 -18.16
C TRP A 194 12.10 -18.90 -17.64
N ALA A 195 11.12 -19.15 -16.77
CA ALA A 195 10.88 -20.45 -16.14
C ALA A 195 10.55 -21.54 -17.17
N LEU A 196 9.82 -21.21 -18.24
CA LEU A 196 9.53 -22.13 -19.35
C LEU A 196 10.77 -22.77 -19.97
N LYS A 197 11.94 -22.12 -19.88
CA LYS A 197 13.21 -22.64 -20.41
C LYS A 197 13.86 -23.71 -19.51
N TYR A 198 13.50 -23.75 -18.23
CA TYR A 198 14.19 -24.56 -17.21
C TYR A 198 13.31 -25.64 -16.57
N VAL A 199 12.00 -25.41 -16.49
CA VAL A 199 11.06 -26.34 -15.86
C VAL A 199 10.91 -27.64 -16.65
N ARG A 200 10.87 -28.76 -15.93
CA ARG A 200 10.52 -30.07 -16.47
C ARG A 200 9.38 -30.67 -15.67
N PHE A 201 8.27 -30.94 -16.33
CA PHE A 201 7.14 -31.62 -15.71
C PHE A 201 7.17 -33.13 -16.02
N PRO A 202 6.54 -33.96 -15.17
CA PRO A 202 6.42 -35.39 -15.43
C PRO A 202 5.78 -35.70 -16.79
N LYS A 203 6.26 -36.79 -17.41
CA LYS A 203 6.05 -37.20 -18.82
C LYS A 203 4.59 -37.32 -19.32
N TYR A 204 3.60 -37.23 -18.43
CA TYR A 204 2.17 -37.40 -18.76
C TYR A 204 1.38 -36.08 -18.80
N THR A 205 2.09 -34.95 -18.88
CA THR A 205 1.46 -33.63 -19.04
C THR A 205 1.27 -33.35 -20.53
N PRO A 206 0.07 -32.97 -21.00
CA PRO A 206 -0.13 -32.56 -22.39
C PRO A 206 0.79 -31.38 -22.73
N LYS A 207 1.59 -31.53 -23.78
CA LYS A 207 2.46 -30.47 -24.30
C LYS A 207 1.71 -29.67 -25.36
N GLU A 208 1.94 -28.36 -25.40
CA GLU A 208 1.45 -27.53 -26.51
C GLU A 208 2.32 -27.73 -27.76
N ALA A 209 1.91 -27.12 -28.88
CA ALA A 209 2.50 -27.33 -30.21
C ALA A 209 3.99 -26.96 -30.29
N ASP A 210 4.48 -26.11 -29.38
CA ASP A 210 5.89 -25.71 -29.26
C ASP A 210 6.71 -26.62 -28.33
N GLY A 211 6.11 -27.68 -27.78
CA GLY A 211 6.78 -28.68 -26.95
C GLY A 211 6.99 -28.27 -25.49
N HIS A 212 6.51 -27.10 -25.08
CA HIS A 212 6.62 -26.56 -23.73
C HIS A 212 5.34 -26.77 -22.89
N ASP A 213 5.53 -26.85 -21.56
CA ASP A 213 4.46 -27.17 -20.60
C ASP A 213 3.77 -25.89 -20.07
N HIS A 214 3.30 -25.01 -20.98
CA HIS A 214 2.70 -23.70 -20.67
C HIS A 214 1.65 -23.73 -19.55
N ILE A 215 0.63 -24.57 -19.71
CA ILE A 215 -0.46 -24.73 -18.73
C ILE A 215 0.06 -25.15 -17.36
N ALA A 216 1.04 -26.05 -17.31
CA ALA A 216 1.58 -26.55 -16.05
C ALA A 216 2.37 -25.45 -15.32
N VAL A 217 3.15 -24.65 -16.05
CA VAL A 217 3.86 -23.48 -15.50
C VAL A 217 2.88 -22.43 -15.00
N ILE A 218 1.87 -22.06 -15.79
CA ILE A 218 0.83 -21.11 -15.36
C ILE A 218 0.15 -21.61 -14.08
N ARG A 219 -0.24 -22.88 -14.05
CA ARG A 219 -0.88 -23.50 -12.89
C ARG A 219 0.03 -23.54 -11.65
N MET A 220 1.34 -23.76 -11.84
CA MET A 220 2.32 -23.71 -10.77
C MET A 220 2.45 -22.28 -10.22
N ILE A 221 2.69 -21.30 -11.08
CA ILE A 221 2.82 -19.87 -10.72
C ILE A 221 1.59 -19.39 -9.96
N THR A 222 0.40 -19.63 -10.51
CA THR A 222 -0.85 -19.21 -9.88
C THR A 222 -1.05 -19.85 -8.50
N ARG A 223 -0.65 -21.13 -8.32
CA ARG A 223 -0.66 -21.79 -7.01
C ARG A 223 0.36 -21.21 -6.03
N LEU A 224 1.56 -20.85 -6.49
CA LEU A 224 2.57 -20.20 -5.64
C LEU A 224 2.09 -18.84 -5.15
N ILE A 225 1.54 -18.02 -6.06
CA ILE A 225 0.93 -16.73 -5.72
C ILE A 225 -0.22 -16.93 -4.72
N PHE A 226 -1.07 -17.92 -4.94
CA PHE A 226 -2.16 -18.24 -4.02
C PHE A 226 -1.64 -18.64 -2.64
N CYS A 227 -0.66 -19.54 -2.55
CA CYS A 227 -0.06 -19.95 -1.28
C CYS A 227 0.55 -18.74 -0.54
N TRP A 228 1.21 -17.84 -1.27
CA TRP A 228 1.70 -16.59 -0.71
C TRP A 228 0.57 -15.73 -0.11
N PHE A 229 -0.54 -15.53 -0.83
CA PHE A 229 -1.68 -14.78 -0.30
C PHE A 229 -2.31 -15.43 0.94
N VAL A 230 -2.42 -16.77 0.95
CA VAL A 230 -2.96 -17.51 2.10
C VAL A 230 -2.04 -17.35 3.32
N LYS A 231 -0.71 -17.35 3.12
CA LYS A 231 0.28 -17.08 4.16
C LYS A 231 0.17 -15.65 4.71
N GLU A 232 0.09 -14.64 3.84
CA GLU A 232 -0.02 -13.23 4.29
C GLU A 232 -1.35 -12.95 5.02
N LYS A 233 -2.39 -13.75 4.78
CA LYS A 233 -3.63 -13.73 5.57
C LYS A 233 -3.56 -14.48 6.90
N GLY A 234 -2.41 -15.09 7.23
CA GLY A 234 -2.22 -15.88 8.44
C GLY A 234 -2.94 -17.23 8.43
N LEU A 235 -3.40 -17.71 7.27
CA LEU A 235 -4.16 -18.96 7.16
C LEU A 235 -3.25 -20.20 7.07
N ILE A 236 -1.98 -20.03 6.69
CA ILE A 236 -0.94 -21.06 6.73
C ILE A 236 0.31 -20.51 7.40
N SER A 237 1.06 -21.39 8.08
CA SER A 237 2.27 -21.00 8.79
C SER A 237 3.37 -20.53 7.83
N GLY A 238 4.01 -19.41 8.16
CA GLY A 238 5.18 -18.91 7.43
C GLY A 238 6.37 -19.88 7.47
N GLU A 239 6.40 -20.80 8.44
CA GLU A 239 7.43 -21.82 8.61
C GLU A 239 7.49 -22.80 7.43
N LEU A 240 6.38 -22.98 6.71
CA LEU A 240 6.30 -23.79 5.49
C LEU A 240 7.16 -23.24 4.34
N PHE A 241 7.64 -22.00 4.47
CA PHE A 241 8.48 -21.31 3.49
C PHE A 241 9.90 -21.05 4.03
N ASP A 242 10.25 -21.54 5.22
CA ASP A 242 11.63 -21.48 5.73
C ASP A 242 12.37 -22.76 5.36
N GLN A 243 13.28 -22.65 4.39
CA GLN A 243 14.06 -23.78 3.88
C GLN A 243 14.79 -24.55 5.00
N ARG A 244 15.22 -23.87 6.07
CA ARG A 244 15.93 -24.49 7.20
C ARG A 244 15.05 -25.42 8.03
N ARG A 245 13.73 -25.26 7.93
CA ARG A 245 12.75 -26.02 8.71
C ARG A 245 12.02 -27.07 7.88
N LEU A 246 12.24 -27.09 6.56
CA LEU A 246 11.58 -28.06 5.69
C LEU A 246 11.96 -29.50 6.01
N ASP A 247 13.21 -29.76 6.41
CA ASP A 247 13.66 -31.10 6.85
C ASP A 247 12.90 -31.60 8.09
N GLU A 248 12.48 -30.68 8.97
CA GLU A 248 11.71 -30.99 10.17
C GLU A 248 10.24 -31.26 9.85
N LEU A 249 9.71 -30.63 8.81
CA LEU A 249 8.30 -30.65 8.44
C LEU A 249 7.95 -31.76 7.44
N LEU A 250 8.90 -32.11 6.56
CA LEU A 250 8.71 -33.05 5.47
C LEU A 250 9.49 -34.35 5.71
N ASP A 251 8.87 -35.47 5.44
CA ASP A 251 9.52 -36.77 5.45
C ASP A 251 10.17 -37.04 4.09
N GLY A 252 11.44 -37.43 4.10
CA GLY A 252 12.22 -37.68 2.89
C GLY A 252 12.56 -36.44 2.04
N PHE A 253 12.64 -35.24 2.62
CA PHE A 253 13.06 -34.04 1.90
C PHE A 253 14.54 -34.17 1.45
N ALA A 254 14.76 -34.26 0.13
CA ALA A 254 16.09 -34.39 -0.46
C ALA A 254 16.17 -33.57 -1.77
N PRO A 255 16.15 -32.23 -1.68
CA PRO A 255 16.02 -31.34 -2.84
C PRO A 255 17.19 -31.42 -3.83
N GLU A 256 18.36 -31.86 -3.38
CA GLU A 256 19.60 -31.99 -4.16
C GLU A 256 19.75 -33.36 -4.84
N LYS A 257 18.92 -34.35 -4.52
CA LYS A 257 19.01 -35.70 -5.10
C LYS A 257 18.10 -35.79 -6.34
N ASP A 258 18.71 -35.85 -7.51
CA ASP A 258 18.03 -36.13 -8.78
C ASP A 258 17.34 -37.50 -8.71
N THR A 259 16.06 -37.53 -8.35
CA THR A 259 15.36 -38.76 -7.97
C THR A 259 14.15 -39.00 -8.87
N ARG A 260 14.18 -40.18 -9.50
CA ARG A 260 13.08 -40.75 -10.30
C ARG A 260 11.82 -40.89 -9.43
N LYS A 261 10.67 -40.44 -9.97
CA LYS A 261 9.23 -40.75 -9.73
C LYS A 261 8.68 -41.09 -8.32
N GLU A 262 9.47 -41.51 -7.34
CA GLU A 262 9.03 -41.99 -6.03
C GLU A 262 9.21 -40.97 -4.89
N SER A 263 9.87 -39.84 -5.16
CA SER A 263 10.22 -38.81 -4.19
C SER A 263 9.23 -37.64 -4.16
N VAL A 264 7.95 -37.92 -3.90
CA VAL A 264 7.02 -36.88 -3.43
C VAL A 264 7.15 -36.84 -1.90
N PRO A 265 7.70 -35.76 -1.30
CA PRO A 265 7.82 -35.65 0.14
C PRO A 265 6.44 -35.72 0.80
N GLN A 266 6.32 -36.51 1.86
CA GLN A 266 5.08 -36.62 2.63
C GLN A 266 5.18 -35.75 3.88
N TRP A 267 4.05 -35.20 4.35
CA TRP A 267 4.02 -34.47 5.61
C TRP A 267 4.27 -35.43 6.77
N ARG A 268 5.18 -35.06 7.67
CA ARG A 268 5.33 -35.83 8.92
C ARG A 268 4.04 -35.68 9.74
N PRO A 269 3.49 -36.77 10.29
CA PRO A 269 2.32 -36.69 11.14
C PRO A 269 2.63 -35.82 12.38
N VAL A 270 1.78 -34.83 12.64
CA VAL A 270 1.89 -33.96 13.81
C VAL A 270 1.69 -34.82 15.06
N ARG A 271 2.73 -34.97 15.90
CA ARG A 271 2.56 -35.61 17.22
C ARG A 271 1.75 -34.67 18.11
N VAL A 272 0.51 -35.05 18.38
CA VAL A 272 -0.30 -34.42 19.42
C VAL A 272 0.31 -34.81 20.78
N PRO A 273 0.72 -33.86 21.63
CA PRO A 273 1.25 -34.18 22.96
C PRO A 273 0.15 -34.87 23.78
N GLY A 274 0.32 -36.15 24.11
CA GLY A 274 -0.58 -36.87 25.03
C GLY A 274 -1.15 -38.22 24.55
N GLN A 275 -0.93 -38.64 23.30
CA GLN A 275 -1.25 -40.01 22.89
C GLN A 275 0.02 -40.87 22.87
N GLY A 276 0.24 -41.61 23.96
CA GLY A 276 1.17 -42.74 23.98
C GLY A 276 0.68 -43.88 23.09
N PRO A 277 1.56 -44.81 22.67
CA PRO A 277 1.18 -45.89 21.79
C PRO A 277 0.22 -46.84 22.54
N GLY A 278 -1.04 -46.86 22.11
CA GLY A 278 -1.99 -47.91 22.50
C GLY A 278 -1.46 -49.25 22.00
N ARG A 279 -1.35 -50.21 22.92
CA ARG A 279 -1.05 -51.62 22.65
C ARG A 279 -2.13 -52.27 21.80
#